data_AF-X0SJN2-F1
#
_entry.id   AF-X0SJN2-F1
#
_cell.length_a   1.000
_cell.length_b   1.000
_cell.length_c   1.000
_cell.angle_alpha   90.00
_cell.angle_beta   90.00
_cell.angle_gamma   90.00
#
_symmetry.space_group_name_H-M   'P 1'
#
loop_
_entity.id
_entity.type
_entity.pdbx_description
1 polymer ?
#
loop_
_entity_poly.entity_id
_entity_poly.type
_entity_poly.pdbx_seq_one_letter_code
_entity_poly.pdbx_strand_id
1 'polypeptide(L)'
;PIFFYNELDGRGPISIHDSLDEHFEVMRWWAKRNKAVEINDPHQWQLRNSTDDLLVTDHVVAGVVALKMGIKHYVMQMMYDLPPGTSGLNDLAKFQAAYELIEPLTRHFNLDIIKETRGGLSSFPPNLDKAKGHLAISTYWQMYMEPDIVHVVSFSEAHHEAKAEDVIESCDIVKQVFEDFYDDRPDIWADPRLRARKKTLKWGAMYNILHVALLGGYEGPVTLDSFFEWAVSLEEARKRNHPSQWERNYETMLLSFIDEDNYLTGQCGMISADTLDLALQVGLFQAPQITVLDKRYEMVGKCRTKIVDGGCVIDEFDGVKVEDEIERVDRVRERSPWFFDKTISQADEDLYITETAEAMDEDVVAQARRRVGIRSEADLENKKVLVVDFGSTFSKIGTFDTAAPFHGGEFTLRYVPTIVEDLRLSLADGLGIKEECERRGDWEPLAREMAKFDIKLPCSSAKGGLKMVTVALVKEESGFAADLAALTAGAKLLNSYEGALTEEQALAIYERDQPEIILQAGGVDFGGDTETQLHNARLLARFSKAATYARY
;
A
#
# COMPACT_ATOMS: atom_id res chain seq x y z
N PRO A 1 -8.96 12.54 -2.72
CA PRO A 1 -7.53 12.23 -3.03
C PRO A 1 -7.38 12.00 -4.53
N ILE A 2 -6.16 11.81 -5.01
CA ILE A 2 -5.83 11.48 -6.40
C ILE A 2 -5.78 9.95 -6.54
N PHE A 3 -4.92 9.27 -5.77
CA PHE A 3 -4.58 7.86 -5.95
C PHE A 3 -5.39 6.87 -5.09
N PHE A 4 -6.07 7.35 -4.04
CA PHE A 4 -6.72 6.50 -3.03
C PHE A 4 -8.24 6.57 -3.06
N TYR A 5 -8.92 5.72 -2.27
CA TYR A 5 -10.38 5.49 -2.26
C TYR A 5 -10.88 4.66 -3.45
N ASN A 6 -10.10 3.66 -3.85
CA ASN A 6 -10.35 2.80 -4.99
C ASN A 6 -9.79 1.38 -4.69
N GLU A 7 -9.59 0.57 -5.72
CA GLU A 7 -9.00 -0.77 -5.58
C GLU A 7 -7.57 -0.77 -5.01
N LEU A 8 -6.81 0.32 -5.13
CA LEU A 8 -5.43 0.44 -4.62
C LEU A 8 -5.36 0.23 -3.10
N ASP A 9 -6.33 0.77 -2.38
CA ASP A 9 -6.40 0.67 -0.92
C ASP A 9 -7.62 -0.11 -0.41
N GLY A 10 -8.35 -0.76 -1.32
CA GLY A 10 -9.50 -1.60 -1.00
C GLY A 10 -10.69 -0.83 -0.41
N ARG A 11 -10.73 0.51 -0.54
CA ARG A 11 -11.78 1.37 0.02
C ARG A 11 -12.85 1.77 -0.98
N GLY A 12 -12.73 1.33 -2.24
CA GLY A 12 -13.73 1.55 -3.27
C GLY A 12 -13.72 0.43 -4.32
N PRO A 13 -14.85 0.22 -5.02
CA PRO A 13 -14.95 -0.79 -6.09
C PRO A 13 -14.52 -0.26 -7.48
N ILE A 14 -14.08 1.00 -7.57
CA ILE A 14 -13.68 1.65 -8.81
C ILE A 14 -12.23 1.25 -9.11
N SER A 15 -11.93 0.98 -10.38
CA SER A 15 -10.56 0.70 -10.81
C SER A 15 -9.65 1.89 -10.52
N ILE A 16 -8.36 1.62 -10.33
CA ILE A 16 -7.37 2.66 -10.02
C ILE A 16 -7.37 3.74 -11.11
N HIS A 17 -7.29 3.32 -12.37
CA HIS A 17 -7.30 4.22 -13.53
C HIS A 17 -8.59 5.07 -13.61
N ASP A 18 -9.78 4.44 -13.60
CA ASP A 18 -11.05 5.15 -13.72
C ASP A 18 -11.24 6.15 -12.57
N SER A 19 -10.76 5.82 -11.37
CA SER A 19 -10.87 6.69 -10.21
C SER A 19 -10.08 7.99 -10.36
N LEU A 20 -8.95 7.99 -11.08
CA LEU A 20 -8.16 9.21 -11.32
C LEU A 20 -9.00 10.22 -12.11
N ASP A 21 -9.67 9.76 -13.17
CA ASP A 21 -10.54 10.61 -13.97
C ASP A 21 -11.76 11.10 -13.18
N GLU A 22 -12.43 10.22 -12.42
CA GLU A 22 -13.55 10.61 -11.56
C GLU A 22 -13.14 11.65 -10.51
N HIS A 23 -11.99 11.46 -9.85
CA HIS A 23 -11.46 12.41 -8.88
C HIS A 23 -11.18 13.77 -9.53
N PHE A 24 -10.61 13.80 -10.73
CA PHE A 24 -10.39 15.02 -11.49
C PHE A 24 -11.69 15.70 -11.92
N GLU A 25 -12.73 14.94 -12.28
CA GLU A 25 -14.05 15.49 -12.57
C GLU A 25 -14.68 16.16 -11.35
N VAL A 26 -14.57 15.53 -10.17
CA VAL A 26 -15.03 16.10 -8.89
C VAL A 26 -14.27 17.39 -8.57
N MET A 27 -12.94 17.42 -8.75
CA MET A 27 -12.13 18.64 -8.56
C MET A 27 -12.57 19.76 -9.50
N ARG A 28 -12.77 19.47 -10.79
CA ARG A 28 -13.31 20.44 -11.77
C ARG A 28 -14.71 20.93 -11.40
N TRP A 29 -15.54 20.06 -10.82
CA TRP A 29 -16.88 20.42 -10.36
C TRP A 29 -16.85 21.42 -9.19
N TRP A 30 -15.90 21.26 -8.26
CA TRP A 30 -15.67 22.20 -7.17
C TRP A 30 -15.03 23.50 -7.65
N ALA A 31 -14.08 23.43 -8.59
CA ALA A 31 -13.45 24.59 -9.22
C ALA A 31 -14.49 25.51 -9.88
N LYS A 32 -15.45 24.95 -10.63
CA LYS A 32 -16.58 25.70 -11.23
C LYS A 32 -17.43 26.47 -10.22
N ARG A 33 -17.42 26.05 -8.95
CA ARG A 33 -18.16 26.69 -7.84
C ARG A 33 -17.31 27.66 -7.03
N ASN A 34 -16.05 27.85 -7.40
CA ASN A 34 -15.11 28.74 -6.73
C ASN A 34 -15.02 28.42 -5.22
N LYS A 35 -14.98 27.13 -4.89
CA LYS A 35 -14.79 26.63 -3.52
C LYS A 35 -13.33 26.23 -3.32
N ALA A 36 -12.86 26.41 -2.09
CA ALA A 36 -11.57 25.87 -1.69
C ALA A 36 -11.62 24.34 -1.74
N VAL A 37 -10.56 23.72 -2.23
CA VAL A 37 -10.45 22.27 -2.37
C VAL A 37 -9.18 21.82 -1.68
N GLU A 38 -9.36 20.90 -0.75
CA GLU A 38 -8.29 20.19 -0.07
C GLU A 38 -8.00 18.89 -0.83
N ILE A 39 -6.77 18.73 -1.31
CA ILE A 39 -6.34 17.50 -1.97
C ILE A 39 -5.55 16.67 -0.96
N ASN A 40 -6.29 15.77 -0.33
CA ASN A 40 -5.86 14.95 0.79
C ASN A 40 -5.10 13.68 0.39
N ASP A 41 -4.30 13.75 -0.67
CA ASP A 41 -3.53 12.61 -1.16
C ASP A 41 -2.19 12.39 -0.42
N PRO A 42 -1.40 13.44 -0.12
CA PRO A 42 -0.05 13.25 0.43
C PRO A 42 -0.02 12.48 1.75
N HIS A 43 -0.96 12.74 2.65
CA HIS A 43 -1.01 12.02 3.93
C HIS A 43 -1.40 10.55 3.78
N GLN A 44 -2.13 10.17 2.71
CA GLN A 44 -2.49 8.77 2.48
C GLN A 44 -1.25 7.93 2.16
N TRP A 45 -0.26 8.49 1.46
CA TRP A 45 1.05 7.87 1.28
C TRP A 45 1.77 7.68 2.62
N GLN A 46 1.79 8.71 3.46
CA GLN A 46 2.44 8.64 4.78
C GLN A 46 1.79 7.67 5.75
N LEU A 47 0.47 7.53 5.72
CA LEU A 47 -0.25 6.53 6.51
C LEU A 47 0.16 5.10 6.16
N ARG A 48 0.81 4.90 5.00
CA ARG A 48 1.31 3.62 4.50
C ARG A 48 2.83 3.52 4.57
N ASN A 49 3.46 4.38 5.39
CA ASN A 49 4.90 4.49 5.60
C ASN A 49 5.70 4.82 4.32
N SER A 50 5.16 5.65 3.42
CA SER A 50 5.94 6.19 2.31
C SER A 50 7.18 6.96 2.79
N THR A 51 8.16 7.12 1.90
CA THR A 51 9.29 8.01 2.15
C THR A 51 8.83 9.46 2.28
N ASP A 52 9.62 10.27 2.99
CA ASP A 52 9.40 11.73 3.00
C ASP A 52 9.54 12.32 1.59
N ASP A 53 10.41 11.74 0.74
CA ASP A 53 10.58 12.14 -0.65
C ASP A 53 9.31 11.94 -1.48
N LEU A 54 8.60 10.80 -1.31
CA LEU A 54 7.33 10.56 -1.99
C LEU A 54 6.24 11.51 -1.50
N LEU A 55 6.20 11.83 -0.20
CA LEU A 55 5.27 12.86 0.30
C LEU A 55 5.51 14.20 -0.42
N VAL A 56 6.76 14.65 -0.49
CA VAL A 56 7.10 15.92 -1.13
C VAL A 56 6.77 15.87 -2.63
N THR A 57 7.02 14.74 -3.28
CA THR A 57 6.62 14.48 -4.68
C THR A 57 5.12 14.63 -4.85
N ASP A 58 4.32 13.96 -4.02
CA ASP A 58 2.87 13.97 -4.15
C ASP A 58 2.26 15.34 -3.83
N HIS A 59 2.86 16.12 -2.92
CA HIS A 59 2.48 17.52 -2.75
C HIS A 59 2.70 18.36 -4.02
N VAL A 60 3.77 18.09 -4.78
CA VAL A 60 4.00 18.74 -6.08
C VAL A 60 2.94 18.31 -7.08
N VAL A 61 2.65 17.00 -7.18
CA VAL A 61 1.57 16.48 -8.03
C VAL A 61 0.23 17.12 -7.66
N ALA A 62 -0.13 17.14 -6.38
CA ALA A 62 -1.38 17.73 -5.89
C ALA A 62 -1.49 19.23 -6.21
N GLY A 63 -0.41 20.00 -6.04
CA GLY A 63 -0.37 21.42 -6.41
C GLY A 63 -0.59 21.65 -7.92
N VAL A 64 0.03 20.81 -8.76
CA VAL A 64 -0.16 20.87 -10.21
C VAL A 64 -1.56 20.41 -10.63
N VAL A 65 -2.08 19.34 -10.03
CA VAL A 65 -3.45 18.88 -10.25
C VAL A 65 -4.44 19.97 -9.86
N ALA A 66 -4.26 20.62 -8.71
CA ALA A 66 -5.11 21.74 -8.31
C ALA A 66 -5.14 22.84 -9.37
N LEU A 67 -3.97 23.27 -9.83
CA LEU A 67 -3.84 24.26 -10.91
C LEU A 67 -4.57 23.81 -12.19
N LYS A 68 -4.29 22.59 -12.67
CA LYS A 68 -4.79 22.08 -13.94
C LYS A 68 -6.28 21.74 -13.92
N MET A 69 -6.83 21.42 -12.74
CA MET A 69 -8.28 21.25 -12.55
C MET A 69 -9.02 22.59 -12.39
N GLY A 70 -8.30 23.71 -12.41
CA GLY A 70 -8.86 25.06 -12.32
C GLY A 70 -9.22 25.47 -10.89
N ILE A 71 -8.70 24.78 -9.88
CA ILE A 71 -8.88 25.15 -8.47
C ILE A 71 -8.11 26.45 -8.23
N LYS A 72 -8.80 27.45 -7.68
CA LYS A 72 -8.19 28.75 -7.35
C LYS A 72 -7.70 28.83 -5.91
N HIS A 73 -8.35 28.12 -4.99
CA HIS A 73 -8.01 28.11 -3.57
C HIS A 73 -7.69 26.66 -3.21
N TYR A 74 -6.42 26.31 -3.24
CA TYR A 74 -5.94 24.98 -2.91
C TYR A 74 -5.56 24.93 -1.44
N VAL A 75 -6.18 24.01 -0.69
CA VAL A 75 -5.80 23.76 0.70
C VAL A 75 -4.71 22.69 0.72
N MET A 76 -3.48 23.10 1.06
CA MET A 76 -2.34 22.23 1.24
C MET A 76 -2.32 21.73 2.69
N GLN A 77 -2.88 20.55 2.93
CA GLN A 77 -2.87 19.93 4.24
C GLN A 77 -1.48 19.33 4.56
N MET A 78 -0.94 19.69 5.73
CA MET A 78 0.38 19.26 6.22
C MET A 78 0.17 18.47 7.53
N MET A 79 0.17 17.14 7.43
CA MET A 79 0.00 16.24 8.58
C MET A 79 1.35 15.88 9.22
N TYR A 80 1.64 16.47 10.37
CA TYR A 80 2.84 16.23 11.16
C TYR A 80 2.80 14.88 11.88
N ASP A 81 3.93 14.44 12.41
CA ASP A 81 4.11 13.23 13.22
C ASP A 81 3.74 11.92 12.50
N LEU A 82 3.85 11.92 11.17
CA LEU A 82 3.49 10.79 10.33
C LEU A 82 4.60 10.45 9.32
N PRO A 83 5.04 9.17 9.24
CA PRO A 83 4.65 8.04 10.11
C PRO A 83 5.13 8.19 11.58
N PRO A 84 4.62 7.38 12.53
CA PRO A 84 5.09 7.42 13.92
C PRO A 84 6.60 7.25 14.03
N GLY A 85 7.23 8.08 14.87
CA GLY A 85 8.69 8.13 15.03
C GLY A 85 9.37 9.24 14.21
N THR A 86 8.65 9.90 13.32
CA THR A 86 9.11 11.13 12.67
C THR A 86 9.27 12.26 13.70
N SER A 87 10.25 13.12 13.48
CA SER A 87 10.57 14.26 14.34
C SER A 87 10.05 15.56 13.74
N GLY A 88 9.66 16.51 14.59
CA GLY A 88 9.13 17.80 14.15
C GLY A 88 10.06 18.60 13.22
N LEU A 89 11.39 18.47 13.36
CA LEU A 89 12.36 19.10 12.44
C LEU A 89 12.32 18.48 11.04
N ASN A 90 12.14 17.15 10.94
CA ASN A 90 12.00 16.47 9.65
C ASN A 90 10.63 16.73 9.01
N ASP A 91 9.56 16.79 9.81
CA ASP A 91 8.25 17.23 9.33
C ASP A 91 8.29 18.67 8.79
N LEU A 92 8.94 19.57 9.52
CA LEU A 92 9.12 20.92 9.02
C LEU A 92 9.95 20.94 7.73
N ALA A 93 10.99 20.10 7.62
CA ALA A 93 11.79 19.99 6.42
C ALA A 93 10.96 19.55 5.21
N LYS A 94 10.15 18.49 5.35
CA LYS A 94 9.36 17.94 4.24
C LYS A 94 8.26 18.91 3.79
N PHE A 95 7.54 19.53 4.71
CA PHE A 95 6.48 20.48 4.34
C PHE A 95 7.01 21.79 3.77
N GLN A 96 8.11 22.32 4.34
CA GLN A 96 8.75 23.50 3.75
C GLN A 96 9.36 23.18 2.38
N ALA A 97 9.97 22.01 2.18
CA ALA A 97 10.48 21.59 0.88
C ALA A 97 9.35 21.52 -0.16
N ALA A 98 8.23 20.88 0.19
CA ALA A 98 7.05 20.80 -0.67
C ALA A 98 6.48 22.18 -1.00
N TYR A 99 6.28 23.04 0.01
CA TYR A 99 5.74 24.39 -0.19
C TYR A 99 6.65 25.24 -1.08
N GLU A 100 7.97 25.23 -0.87
CA GLU A 100 8.92 25.97 -1.71
C GLU A 100 8.96 25.51 -3.18
N LEU A 101 8.56 24.27 -3.47
CA LEU A 101 8.48 23.77 -4.85
C LEU A 101 7.21 24.25 -5.55
N ILE A 102 6.08 24.36 -4.84
CA ILE A 102 4.78 24.70 -5.45
C ILE A 102 4.35 26.16 -5.27
N GLU A 103 4.85 26.89 -4.27
CA GLU A 103 4.59 28.32 -4.08
C GLU A 103 4.79 29.14 -5.35
N PRO A 104 5.83 28.90 -6.19
CA PRO A 104 6.03 29.68 -7.39
C PRO A 104 4.83 29.66 -8.34
N LEU A 105 4.01 28.59 -8.34
CA LEU A 105 2.81 28.51 -9.16
C LEU A 105 1.83 29.66 -8.86
N THR A 106 1.77 30.14 -7.62
CA THR A 106 0.92 31.28 -7.22
C THR A 106 1.35 32.61 -7.84
N ARG A 107 2.63 32.71 -8.25
CA ARG A 107 3.20 33.90 -8.90
C ARG A 107 2.95 33.92 -10.41
N HIS A 108 2.72 32.76 -11.03
CA HIS A 108 2.52 32.59 -12.48
C HIS A 108 1.06 32.36 -12.87
N PHE A 109 0.26 31.81 -11.96
CA PHE A 109 -1.12 31.42 -12.21
C PHE A 109 -2.08 31.99 -11.17
N ASN A 110 -3.37 32.01 -11.51
CA ASN A 110 -4.42 32.39 -10.56
C ASN A 110 -4.74 31.23 -9.60
N LEU A 111 -3.76 30.92 -8.75
CA LEU A 111 -3.78 29.89 -7.71
C LEU A 111 -3.35 30.52 -6.39
N ASP A 112 -4.08 30.22 -5.34
CA ASP A 112 -3.82 30.61 -3.96
C ASP A 112 -3.69 29.34 -3.11
N ILE A 113 -2.67 29.29 -2.27
CA ILE A 113 -2.36 28.13 -1.42
C ILE A 113 -2.70 28.50 0.01
N ILE A 114 -3.72 27.85 0.55
CA ILE A 114 -4.12 27.94 1.95
C ILE A 114 -3.37 26.83 2.70
N LYS A 115 -2.52 27.20 3.66
CA LYS A 115 -1.75 26.25 4.46
C LYS A 115 -2.61 25.75 5.62
N GLU A 116 -2.93 24.46 5.63
CA GLU A 116 -3.56 23.80 6.77
C GLU A 116 -2.54 22.87 7.44
N THR A 117 -2.30 23.03 8.73
CA THR A 117 -1.45 22.11 9.50
C THR A 117 -2.27 21.29 10.48
N ARG A 118 -1.85 20.05 10.73
CA ARG A 118 -2.46 19.16 11.71
C ARG A 118 -1.48 18.16 12.29
N GLY A 119 -1.79 17.64 13.47
CA GLY A 119 -1.09 16.49 14.04
C GLY A 119 -1.54 15.16 13.41
N GLY A 120 -0.65 14.18 13.39
CA GLY A 120 -0.90 12.82 12.87
C GLY A 120 -1.61 11.96 13.90
N LEU A 121 -2.78 11.42 13.56
CA LEU A 121 -3.67 10.70 14.48
C LEU A 121 -2.97 9.50 15.14
N SER A 122 -2.22 8.73 14.35
CA SER A 122 -1.50 7.52 14.81
C SER A 122 -0.32 7.80 15.74
N SER A 123 0.06 9.06 15.94
CA SER A 123 1.18 9.43 16.82
C SER A 123 0.76 9.70 18.26
N PHE A 124 -0.54 9.88 18.52
CA PHE A 124 -1.04 10.23 19.85
C PHE A 124 -0.87 9.04 20.81
N PRO A 125 -0.21 9.22 21.97
CA PRO A 125 -0.08 8.17 22.97
C PRO A 125 -1.42 7.97 23.71
N PRO A 126 -1.73 6.74 24.17
CA PRO A 126 -2.98 6.46 24.89
C PRO A 126 -3.03 7.10 26.28
N ASN A 127 -1.89 7.47 26.87
CA ASN A 127 -1.87 8.20 28.14
C ASN A 127 -2.20 9.69 27.90
N LEU A 128 -3.30 10.17 28.50
CA LEU A 128 -3.82 11.52 28.25
C LEU A 128 -2.83 12.64 28.60
N ASP A 129 -2.06 12.52 29.69
CA ASP A 129 -1.07 13.54 30.06
C ASP A 129 0.04 13.65 29.01
N LYS A 130 0.52 12.51 28.52
CA LYS A 130 1.47 12.46 27.40
C LYS A 130 0.86 12.99 26.11
N ALA A 131 -0.42 12.68 25.85
CA ALA A 131 -1.12 13.09 24.64
C ALA A 131 -1.30 14.62 24.58
N LYS A 132 -1.59 15.25 25.72
CA LYS A 132 -1.63 16.71 25.86
C LYS A 132 -0.27 17.35 25.60
N GLY A 133 0.80 16.77 26.15
CA GLY A 133 2.18 17.21 25.85
C GLY A 133 2.54 17.05 24.37
N HIS A 134 2.12 15.93 23.76
CA HIS A 134 2.32 15.66 22.33
C HIS A 134 1.56 16.66 21.44
N LEU A 135 0.30 16.93 21.75
CA LEU A 135 -0.51 17.96 21.08
C LEU A 135 0.21 19.31 21.08
N ALA A 136 0.72 19.73 22.24
CA ALA A 136 1.38 21.02 22.39
C ALA A 136 2.66 21.11 21.54
N ILE A 137 3.55 20.10 21.63
CA ILE A 137 4.83 20.13 20.90
C ILE A 137 4.65 19.96 19.39
N SER A 138 3.70 19.12 18.96
CA SER A 138 3.35 18.98 17.54
C SER A 138 2.83 20.31 16.96
N THR A 139 1.92 20.96 17.68
CA THR A 139 1.39 22.29 17.30
C THR A 139 2.49 23.33 17.21
N TYR A 140 3.44 23.34 18.15
CA TYR A 140 4.57 24.27 18.13
C TYR A 140 5.40 24.15 16.84
N TRP A 141 5.66 22.93 16.36
CA TRP A 141 6.36 22.71 15.08
C TRP A 141 5.53 23.14 13.86
N GLN A 142 4.23 22.91 13.90
CA GLN A 142 3.29 23.33 12.84
C GLN A 142 3.30 24.85 12.64
N MET A 143 3.42 25.63 13.73
CA MET A 143 3.39 27.09 13.69
C MET A 143 4.55 27.72 12.89
N TYR A 144 5.67 27.01 12.70
CA TYR A 144 6.75 27.50 11.84
C TYR A 144 6.35 27.61 10.37
N MET A 145 5.36 26.85 9.90
CA MET A 145 4.84 27.01 8.54
C MET A 145 4.00 28.29 8.36
N GLU A 146 3.76 29.03 9.45
CA GLU A 146 2.86 30.19 9.50
C GLU A 146 1.49 29.83 8.87
N PRO A 147 0.81 28.79 9.38
CA PRO A 147 -0.39 28.23 8.75
C PRO A 147 -1.58 29.20 8.77
N ASP A 148 -2.43 29.11 7.75
CA ASP A 148 -3.71 29.84 7.69
C ASP A 148 -4.79 29.13 8.51
N ILE A 149 -4.70 27.79 8.58
CA ILE A 149 -5.61 26.92 9.32
C ILE A 149 -4.78 25.97 10.19
N VAL A 150 -5.07 25.94 11.49
CA VAL A 150 -4.58 24.88 12.40
C VAL A 150 -5.74 23.97 12.75
N HIS A 151 -5.68 22.73 12.27
CA HIS A 151 -6.65 21.70 12.59
C HIS A 151 -6.24 21.01 13.89
N VAL A 152 -6.99 21.31 14.95
CA VAL A 152 -6.76 20.78 16.29
C VAL A 152 -7.25 19.33 16.37
N VAL A 153 -6.32 18.39 16.49
CA VAL A 153 -6.63 17.00 16.84
C VAL A 153 -6.92 16.91 18.33
N SER A 154 -7.95 16.15 18.69
CA SER A 154 -8.29 15.95 20.10
C SER A 154 -7.23 15.09 20.79
N PHE A 155 -6.73 15.48 21.97
CA PHE A 155 -5.72 14.70 22.68
C PHE A 155 -6.23 13.30 23.07
N SER A 156 -7.54 13.09 23.07
CA SER A 156 -8.18 11.81 23.37
C SER A 156 -8.08 10.78 22.25
N GLU A 157 -7.52 11.12 21.09
CA GLU A 157 -7.53 10.33 19.84
C GLU A 157 -7.26 8.82 20.04
N ALA A 158 -6.20 8.49 20.79
CA ALA A 158 -5.79 7.10 21.03
C ALA A 158 -6.41 6.45 22.27
N HIS A 159 -7.32 7.15 22.97
CA HIS A 159 -7.93 6.70 24.22
C HIS A 159 -9.45 6.53 24.10
N HIS A 160 -10.17 7.53 23.59
CA HIS A 160 -11.63 7.49 23.47
C HIS A 160 -12.17 8.53 22.48
N GLU A 161 -13.41 8.32 22.04
CA GLU A 161 -14.13 9.28 21.19
C GLU A 161 -14.20 10.66 21.86
N ALA A 162 -13.74 11.68 21.14
CA ALA A 162 -13.67 13.04 21.63
C ALA A 162 -15.07 13.59 21.94
N LYS A 163 -15.25 14.09 23.16
CA LYS A 163 -16.44 14.83 23.57
C LYS A 163 -16.17 16.33 23.46
N ALA A 164 -17.21 17.13 23.67
CA ALA A 164 -17.10 18.59 23.64
C ALA A 164 -16.04 19.12 24.62
N GLU A 165 -15.89 18.49 25.79
CA GLU A 165 -14.90 18.86 26.80
C GLU A 165 -13.46 18.61 26.31
N ASP A 166 -13.20 17.46 25.68
CA ASP A 166 -11.89 17.13 25.11
C ASP A 166 -11.50 18.10 23.99
N VAL A 167 -12.47 18.45 23.13
CA VAL A 167 -12.25 19.41 22.04
C VAL A 167 -11.92 20.81 22.59
N ILE A 168 -12.68 21.29 23.59
CA ILE A 168 -12.43 22.59 24.21
C ILE A 168 -11.06 22.61 24.87
N GLU A 169 -10.72 21.58 25.64
CA GLU A 169 -9.43 21.49 26.32
C GLU A 169 -8.26 21.40 25.32
N SER A 170 -8.39 20.60 24.25
CA SER A 170 -7.42 20.58 23.14
C SER A 170 -7.23 21.97 22.51
N CYS A 171 -8.32 22.69 22.25
CA CYS A 171 -8.26 24.03 21.69
C CYS A 171 -7.57 25.03 22.65
N ASP A 172 -7.81 24.93 23.95
CA ASP A 172 -7.19 25.83 24.93
C ASP A 172 -5.68 25.56 25.08
N ILE A 173 -5.26 24.29 25.02
CA ILE A 173 -3.83 23.93 24.92
C ILE A 173 -3.20 24.57 23.68
N VAL A 174 -3.83 24.43 22.51
CA VAL A 174 -3.33 24.98 21.25
C VAL A 174 -3.26 26.51 21.28
N LYS A 175 -4.24 27.20 21.87
CA LYS A 175 -4.19 28.65 22.04
C LYS A 175 -3.02 29.09 22.92
N GLN A 176 -2.73 28.37 24.00
CA GLN A 176 -1.55 28.65 24.83
C GLN A 176 -0.26 28.52 24.01
N VAL A 177 -0.16 27.48 23.17
CA VAL A 177 1.00 27.33 22.27
C VAL A 177 1.13 28.51 21.31
N PHE A 178 0.02 29.04 20.79
CA PHE A 178 0.07 30.24 19.93
C PHE A 178 0.60 31.46 20.69
N GLU A 179 0.12 31.70 21.90
CA GLU A 179 0.59 32.81 22.74
C GLU A 179 2.10 32.72 22.98
N ASP A 180 2.60 31.56 23.39
CA ASP A 180 4.01 31.34 23.68
C ASP A 180 4.89 31.42 22.41
N PHE A 181 4.42 30.85 21.30
CA PHE A 181 5.15 30.84 20.04
C PHE A 181 5.37 32.26 19.50
N TYR A 182 4.41 33.16 19.64
CA TYR A 182 4.55 34.54 19.18
C TYR A 182 5.33 35.44 20.16
N ASP A 183 5.45 35.06 21.43
CA ASP A 183 6.25 35.80 22.42
C ASP A 183 7.77 35.59 22.23
N ASP A 184 8.21 34.33 22.06
CA ASP A 184 9.63 33.98 21.88
C ASP A 184 9.81 32.86 20.84
N ARG A 185 9.93 33.25 19.56
CA ARG A 185 10.15 32.33 18.42
C ARG A 185 11.64 32.21 18.07
N PRO A 186 12.29 31.05 18.28
CA PRO A 186 13.63 30.78 17.78
C PRO A 186 13.72 30.83 16.25
N ASP A 187 14.79 31.40 15.70
CA ASP A 187 15.10 31.23 14.28
C ASP A 187 15.76 29.86 14.04
N ILE A 188 14.95 28.91 13.60
CA ILE A 188 15.38 27.54 13.28
C ILE A 188 15.76 27.37 11.79
N TRP A 189 15.47 28.35 10.93
CA TRP A 189 15.64 28.22 9.48
C TRP A 189 17.12 28.20 9.05
N ALA A 190 17.99 28.75 9.90
CA ALA A 190 19.43 28.71 9.74
C ALA A 190 20.07 27.36 10.13
N ASP A 191 19.33 26.43 10.77
CA ASP A 191 19.87 25.14 11.22
C ASP A 191 20.41 24.33 10.01
N PRO A 192 21.71 23.97 10.00
CA PRO A 192 22.30 23.20 8.91
C PRO A 192 21.59 21.86 8.64
N ARG A 193 21.05 21.20 9.67
CA ARG A 193 20.33 19.93 9.55
C ARG A 193 19.03 20.10 8.76
N LEU A 194 18.27 21.15 9.09
CA LEU A 194 17.04 21.50 8.39
C LEU A 194 17.32 21.85 6.93
N ARG A 195 18.32 22.71 6.67
CA ARG A 195 18.70 23.10 5.31
C ARG A 195 19.17 21.93 4.46
N ALA A 196 19.98 21.04 5.03
CA ALA A 196 20.45 19.84 4.35
C ALA A 196 19.28 18.90 4.03
N ARG A 197 18.40 18.62 4.99
CA ARG A 197 17.24 17.75 4.79
C ARG A 197 16.30 18.30 3.72
N LYS A 198 15.95 19.59 3.76
CA LYS A 198 15.14 20.24 2.70
C LYS A 198 15.76 20.05 1.32
N LYS A 199 17.08 20.25 1.20
CA LYS A 199 17.78 20.10 -0.07
C LYS A 199 17.68 18.68 -0.62
N THR A 200 17.94 17.67 0.21
CA THR A 200 17.80 16.25 -0.18
C THR A 200 16.38 15.93 -0.62
N LEU A 201 15.37 16.37 0.14
CA LEU A 201 13.96 16.12 -0.20
C LEU A 201 13.54 16.79 -1.51
N LYS A 202 14.02 18.00 -1.79
CA LYS A 202 13.75 18.67 -3.08
C LYS A 202 14.44 17.97 -4.25
N TRP A 203 15.60 17.35 -4.03
CA TRP A 203 16.24 16.50 -5.04
C TRP A 203 15.43 15.25 -5.32
N GLY A 204 15.12 14.44 -4.30
CA GLY A 204 14.35 13.21 -4.46
C GLY A 204 12.98 13.48 -5.08
N ALA A 205 12.28 14.51 -4.61
CA ALA A 205 10.96 14.85 -5.13
C ALA A 205 10.99 15.30 -6.59
N MET A 206 11.87 16.24 -6.95
CA MET A 206 11.93 16.73 -8.33
C MET A 206 12.51 15.69 -9.30
N TYR A 207 13.30 14.73 -8.81
CA TYR A 207 13.76 13.60 -9.61
C TYR A 207 12.61 12.66 -9.93
N ASN A 208 11.74 12.36 -8.96
CA ASN A 208 10.47 11.66 -9.22
C ASN A 208 9.60 12.43 -10.21
N ILE A 209 9.42 13.74 -10.04
CA ILE A 209 8.61 14.57 -10.94
C ILE A 209 9.16 14.57 -12.37
N LEU A 210 10.49 14.63 -12.57
CA LEU A 210 11.09 14.46 -13.89
C LEU A 210 10.70 13.10 -14.50
N HIS A 211 10.75 12.02 -13.73
CA HIS A 211 10.42 10.68 -14.22
C HIS A 211 8.93 10.53 -14.53
N VAL A 212 8.03 11.13 -13.76
CA VAL A 212 6.59 11.20 -14.10
C VAL A 212 6.39 12.00 -15.38
N ALA A 213 7.09 13.12 -15.56
CA ALA A 213 7.03 13.91 -16.78
C ALA A 213 7.51 13.09 -18.00
N LEU A 214 8.59 12.31 -17.85
CA LEU A 214 9.09 11.41 -18.90
C LEU A 214 8.08 10.30 -19.25
N LEU A 215 7.42 9.68 -18.26
CA LEU A 215 6.32 8.74 -18.49
C LEU A 215 5.17 9.39 -19.29
N GLY A 216 4.93 10.68 -19.05
CA GLY A 216 3.95 11.48 -19.80
C GLY A 216 4.39 11.88 -21.21
N GLY A 217 5.63 11.61 -21.62
CA GLY A 217 6.16 11.96 -22.94
C GLY A 217 6.81 13.35 -23.03
N TYR A 218 7.38 13.84 -21.93
CA TYR A 218 8.03 15.14 -21.85
C TYR A 218 9.24 15.28 -22.79
N GLU A 219 9.27 16.37 -23.57
CA GLU A 219 10.35 16.73 -24.51
C GLU A 219 10.96 18.12 -24.24
N GLY A 220 10.77 18.64 -23.03
CA GLY A 220 11.28 19.97 -22.67
C GLY A 220 12.79 20.01 -22.39
N PRO A 221 13.31 21.18 -21.97
CA PRO A 221 14.75 21.44 -21.82
C PRO A 221 15.45 20.72 -20.66
N VAL A 222 14.72 20.03 -19.79
CA VAL A 222 15.29 19.33 -18.62
C VAL A 222 15.49 17.86 -18.97
N THR A 223 16.73 17.39 -18.90
CA THR A 223 17.12 16.00 -19.19
C THR A 223 17.69 15.34 -17.95
N LEU A 224 17.84 14.00 -17.96
CA LEU A 224 18.54 13.27 -16.89
C LEU A 224 19.94 13.85 -16.64
N ASP A 225 20.72 14.09 -17.70
CA ASP A 225 22.08 14.64 -17.59
C ASP A 225 22.13 16.06 -17.02
N SER A 226 21.11 16.87 -17.29
CA SER A 226 21.07 18.26 -16.85
C SER A 226 20.32 18.46 -15.53
N PHE A 227 19.66 17.43 -14.99
CA PHE A 227 18.76 17.54 -13.84
C PHE A 227 19.37 18.33 -12.67
N PHE A 228 20.57 17.97 -12.22
CA PHE A 228 21.23 18.63 -11.08
C PHE A 228 21.65 20.07 -11.36
N GLU A 229 21.78 20.48 -12.63
CA GLU A 229 21.97 21.89 -12.97
C GLU A 229 20.69 22.70 -12.75
N TRP A 230 19.53 22.08 -12.91
CA TRP A 230 18.25 22.72 -12.65
C TRP A 230 17.80 22.59 -11.19
N ALA A 231 18.24 21.55 -10.48
CA ALA A 231 17.82 21.21 -9.12
C ALA A 231 18.49 22.08 -8.04
N VAL A 232 18.30 23.40 -8.15
CA VAL A 232 18.81 24.44 -7.26
C VAL A 232 17.76 25.53 -7.03
N SER A 233 17.91 26.30 -5.95
CA SER A 233 17.08 27.48 -5.72
C SER A 233 17.35 28.59 -6.75
N LEU A 234 16.37 29.49 -6.93
CA LEU A 234 16.54 30.69 -7.77
C LEU A 234 17.70 31.57 -7.28
N GLU A 235 17.91 31.66 -5.96
CA GLU A 235 19.01 32.43 -5.38
C GLU A 235 20.38 31.82 -5.74
N GLU A 236 20.50 30.49 -5.67
CA GLU A 236 21.72 29.78 -6.08
C GLU A 236 21.95 29.90 -7.59
N ALA A 237 20.91 29.76 -8.41
CA ALA A 237 21.02 29.91 -9.86
C ALA A 237 21.50 31.32 -10.25
N ARG A 238 21.02 32.38 -9.58
CA ARG A 238 21.43 33.78 -9.80
C ARG A 238 22.89 34.07 -9.44
N LYS A 239 23.56 33.19 -8.69
CA LYS A 239 25.00 33.30 -8.36
C LYS A 239 25.91 32.79 -9.49
N ARG A 240 25.35 32.18 -10.55
CA ARG A 240 26.11 31.68 -11.69
C ARG A 240 26.59 32.80 -12.61
N ASN A 241 27.69 32.54 -13.31
CA ASN A 241 28.39 33.54 -14.13
C ASN A 241 27.60 34.00 -15.37
N HIS A 242 26.73 33.14 -15.92
CA HIS A 242 26.00 33.42 -17.16
C HIS A 242 24.50 33.61 -16.92
N PRO A 243 23.88 34.70 -17.39
CA PRO A 243 22.45 34.96 -17.19
C PRO A 243 21.52 33.86 -17.72
N SER A 244 21.91 33.18 -18.80
CA SER A 244 21.15 32.03 -19.35
C SER A 244 21.08 30.83 -18.40
N GLN A 245 21.93 30.77 -17.37
CA GLN A 245 21.92 29.71 -16.35
C GLN A 245 21.08 30.09 -15.13
N TRP A 246 20.62 31.34 -15.02
CA TRP A 246 19.75 31.78 -13.93
C TRP A 246 18.34 31.18 -14.06
N GLU A 247 17.94 30.89 -15.29
CA GLU A 247 16.70 30.20 -15.63
C GLU A 247 16.76 28.68 -15.39
N ARG A 248 17.88 28.12 -14.90
CA ARG A 248 17.97 26.70 -14.52
C ARG A 248 17.83 26.55 -13.01
N ASN A 249 16.59 26.51 -12.53
CA ASN A 249 16.26 26.40 -11.11
C ASN A 249 14.94 25.61 -10.93
N TYR A 250 14.56 25.28 -9.69
CA TYR A 250 13.35 24.51 -9.40
C TYR A 250 12.04 25.14 -9.95
N GLU A 251 11.91 26.47 -9.91
CA GLU A 251 10.69 27.15 -10.36
C GLU A 251 10.50 26.99 -11.86
N THR A 252 11.53 27.30 -12.65
CA THR A 252 11.48 27.14 -14.12
C THR A 252 11.47 25.66 -14.54
N MET A 253 12.10 24.78 -13.76
CA MET A 253 12.01 23.32 -13.96
C MET A 253 10.55 22.85 -13.86
N LEU A 254 9.85 23.21 -12.78
CA LEU A 254 8.46 22.81 -12.60
C LEU A 254 7.54 23.45 -13.66
N LEU A 255 7.73 24.73 -13.98
CA LEU A 255 6.99 25.40 -15.06
C LEU A 255 7.15 24.66 -16.39
N SER A 256 8.35 24.17 -16.67
CA SER A 256 8.63 23.39 -17.87
C SER A 256 7.87 22.06 -17.87
N PHE A 257 7.86 21.33 -16.75
CA PHE A 257 7.13 20.05 -16.63
C PHE A 257 5.61 20.19 -16.75
N ILE A 258 5.05 21.35 -16.44
CA ILE A 258 3.60 21.56 -16.55
C ILE A 258 3.18 22.26 -17.84
N ASP A 259 4.13 22.61 -18.70
CA ASP A 259 3.84 23.24 -19.99
C ASP A 259 3.45 22.17 -21.00
N GLU A 260 2.22 22.24 -21.52
CA GLU A 260 1.67 21.28 -22.49
C GLU A 260 2.43 21.32 -23.81
N ASP A 261 3.08 22.44 -24.15
CA ASP A 261 3.88 22.56 -25.37
C ASP A 261 5.12 21.65 -25.34
N ASN A 262 5.52 21.17 -24.16
CA ASN A 262 6.59 20.19 -23.99
C ASN A 262 6.11 18.73 -24.17
N TYR A 263 4.85 18.49 -24.57
CA TYR A 263 4.27 17.16 -24.77
C TYR A 263 3.68 17.02 -26.18
N LEU A 264 4.35 16.24 -27.05
CA LEU A 264 4.02 16.14 -28.49
C LEU A 264 2.57 15.74 -28.81
N THR A 265 1.98 14.86 -28.01
CA THR A 265 0.64 14.31 -28.31
C THR A 265 -0.48 15.26 -27.89
N GLY A 266 -0.22 16.18 -26.96
CA GLY A 266 -1.23 17.06 -26.33
C GLY A 266 -2.38 16.32 -25.65
N GLN A 267 -2.27 15.00 -25.49
CA GLN A 267 -3.27 14.09 -24.93
C GLN A 267 -2.75 13.37 -23.69
N CYS A 268 -1.44 13.13 -23.61
CA CYS A 268 -0.75 12.59 -22.45
C CYS A 268 0.19 13.65 -21.90
N GLY A 269 0.19 13.84 -20.58
CA GLY A 269 0.99 14.81 -19.86
C GLY A 269 1.20 14.35 -18.42
N MET A 270 2.04 15.05 -17.67
CA MET A 270 2.51 14.63 -16.33
C MET A 270 1.39 14.16 -15.38
N ILE A 271 0.20 14.76 -15.46
CA ILE A 271 -0.93 14.47 -14.56
C ILE A 271 -2.11 13.77 -15.25
N SER A 272 -1.91 13.18 -16.43
CA SER A 272 -2.97 12.39 -17.08
C SER A 272 -3.24 11.11 -16.29
N ALA A 273 -4.47 10.59 -16.34
CA ALA A 273 -4.82 9.34 -15.65
C ALA A 273 -3.89 8.20 -16.09
N ASP A 274 -3.60 8.09 -17.39
CA ASP A 274 -2.67 7.11 -17.96
C ASP A 274 -1.26 7.24 -17.38
N THR A 275 -0.73 8.46 -17.27
CA THR A 275 0.63 8.69 -16.75
C THR A 275 0.72 8.36 -15.25
N LEU A 276 -0.27 8.77 -14.46
CA LEU A 276 -0.28 8.53 -13.03
C LEU A 276 -0.56 7.05 -12.70
N ASP A 277 -1.42 6.40 -13.46
CA ASP A 277 -1.65 4.95 -13.38
C ASP A 277 -0.37 4.17 -13.75
N LEU A 278 0.31 4.56 -14.82
CA LEU A 278 1.59 3.96 -15.20
C LEU A 278 2.67 4.19 -14.13
N ALA A 279 2.72 5.36 -13.49
CA ALA A 279 3.64 5.65 -12.39
C ALA A 279 3.45 4.69 -11.20
N LEU A 280 2.21 4.26 -10.93
CA LEU A 280 1.95 3.18 -9.98
C LEU A 280 2.44 1.83 -10.50
N GLN A 281 2.05 1.45 -11.73
CA GLN A 281 2.38 0.14 -12.31
C GLN A 281 3.89 -0.15 -12.32
N VAL A 282 4.71 0.86 -12.65
CA VAL A 282 6.18 0.72 -12.69
C VAL A 282 6.85 0.82 -11.32
N GLY A 283 6.11 1.20 -10.26
CA GLY A 283 6.64 1.43 -8.92
C GLY A 283 7.36 2.77 -8.75
N LEU A 284 7.10 3.74 -9.62
CA LEU A 284 7.61 5.09 -9.40
C LEU A 284 6.96 5.69 -8.16
N PHE A 285 5.63 5.54 -8.02
CA PHE A 285 4.87 5.87 -6.82
C PHE A 285 4.52 4.61 -6.05
N GLN A 286 4.92 4.55 -4.78
CA GLN A 286 4.85 3.32 -3.99
C GLN A 286 4.96 3.57 -2.48
N ALA A 287 4.35 2.69 -1.69
CA ALA A 287 4.53 2.69 -0.25
C ALA A 287 4.49 1.25 0.31
N PRO A 288 5.26 0.94 1.38
CA PRO A 288 5.40 -0.43 1.86
C PRO A 288 4.10 -1.15 2.24
N GLN A 289 3.09 -0.40 2.68
CA GLN A 289 1.81 -0.94 3.15
C GLN A 289 0.69 -0.89 2.09
N ILE A 290 1.05 -0.72 0.82
CA ILE A 290 0.10 -0.90 -0.28
C ILE A 290 0.15 -2.36 -0.72
N THR A 291 -0.98 -3.05 -0.56
CA THR A 291 -1.15 -4.42 -1.03
C THR A 291 -2.19 -4.41 -2.13
N VAL A 292 -1.77 -4.71 -3.35
CA VAL A 292 -2.65 -4.78 -4.51
C VAL A 292 -2.95 -6.23 -4.86
N LEU A 293 -4.21 -6.49 -5.22
CA LEU A 293 -4.61 -7.81 -5.73
C LEU A 293 -4.28 -7.95 -7.22
N ASP A 294 -4.27 -6.84 -7.95
CA ASP A 294 -3.95 -6.81 -9.36
C ASP A 294 -2.43 -6.74 -9.57
N LYS A 295 -1.90 -7.74 -10.29
CA LYS A 295 -0.48 -7.89 -10.61
C LYS A 295 0.10 -6.69 -11.37
N ARG A 296 -0.71 -5.94 -12.11
CA ARG A 296 -0.26 -4.72 -12.81
C ARG A 296 0.38 -3.70 -11.87
N TYR A 297 -0.03 -3.71 -10.60
CA TYR A 297 0.42 -2.75 -9.60
C TYR A 297 1.35 -3.39 -8.56
N GLU A 298 1.88 -4.59 -8.82
CA GLU A 298 2.66 -5.35 -7.82
C GLU A 298 3.84 -4.55 -7.26
N MET A 299 4.36 -3.61 -8.04
CA MET A 299 5.48 -2.74 -7.68
C MET A 299 5.15 -1.68 -6.64
N VAL A 300 3.87 -1.32 -6.46
CA VAL A 300 3.45 -0.26 -5.54
C VAL A 300 3.73 -0.61 -4.06
N GLY A 301 3.95 -1.89 -3.75
CA GLY A 301 4.30 -2.38 -2.41
C GLY A 301 5.73 -2.91 -2.26
N LYS A 302 6.60 -2.75 -3.26
CA LYS A 302 7.94 -3.38 -3.31
C LYS A 302 9.04 -2.60 -2.59
N CYS A 303 8.74 -1.44 -2.01
CA CYS A 303 9.70 -0.73 -1.17
C CYS A 303 9.65 -1.19 0.30
N ARG A 304 10.77 -0.96 0.98
CA ARG A 304 10.86 -0.92 2.44
C ARG A 304 11.39 0.44 2.84
N THR A 305 10.80 1.00 3.89
CA THR A 305 11.23 2.27 4.48
C THR A 305 11.60 2.07 5.92
N LYS A 306 12.35 3.02 6.47
CA LYS A 306 12.76 3.04 7.87
C LYS A 306 12.85 4.47 8.37
N ILE A 307 12.72 4.63 9.69
CA ILE A 307 12.97 5.90 10.35
C ILE A 307 14.46 6.00 10.70
N VAL A 308 15.14 7.01 10.16
CA VAL A 308 16.53 7.35 10.49
C VAL A 308 16.57 8.79 10.95
N ASP A 309 17.11 9.02 12.15
CA ASP A 309 17.22 10.35 12.76
C ASP A 309 15.91 11.17 12.70
N GLY A 310 14.78 10.47 12.84
CA GLY A 310 13.44 11.04 12.83
C GLY A 310 12.92 11.47 11.45
N GLY A 311 13.50 10.99 10.34
CA GLY A 311 12.94 11.10 8.98
C GLY A 311 12.64 9.73 8.36
N CYS A 312 11.60 9.63 7.54
CA CYS A 312 11.26 8.38 6.85
C CYS A 312 11.99 8.31 5.50
N VAL A 313 12.87 7.32 5.36
CA VAL A 313 13.75 7.16 4.18
C VAL A 313 13.57 5.79 3.54
N ILE A 314 13.90 5.69 2.27
CA ILE A 314 13.98 4.42 1.57
C ILE A 314 15.10 3.55 2.17
N ASP A 315 14.88 2.24 2.18
CA ASP A 315 15.85 1.25 2.66
C ASP A 315 16.08 0.15 1.63
N GLU A 316 15.02 -0.28 0.95
CA GLU A 316 15.06 -1.35 -0.03
C GLU A 316 14.01 -1.09 -1.12
N PHE A 317 14.32 -1.50 -2.35
CA PHE A 317 13.37 -1.57 -3.45
C PHE A 317 13.51 -2.90 -4.17
N ASP A 318 12.40 -3.63 -4.23
CA ASP A 318 12.27 -4.94 -4.87
C ASP A 318 13.32 -5.96 -4.41
N GLY A 319 13.52 -6.06 -3.09
CA GLY A 319 14.50 -6.99 -2.50
C GLY A 319 15.94 -6.49 -2.51
N VAL A 320 16.21 -5.32 -3.10
CA VAL A 320 17.58 -4.78 -3.23
C VAL A 320 17.76 -3.52 -2.40
N LYS A 321 18.84 -3.49 -1.61
CA LYS A 321 19.22 -2.28 -0.85
C LYS A 321 19.54 -1.13 -1.79
N VAL A 322 19.03 0.03 -1.42
CA VAL A 322 19.26 1.31 -2.11
C VAL A 322 19.79 2.33 -1.11
N GLU A 323 20.69 3.20 -1.57
CA GLU A 323 21.29 4.28 -0.78
C GLU A 323 20.28 5.39 -0.49
N ASP A 324 19.55 5.82 -1.52
CA ASP A 324 18.62 6.92 -1.45
C ASP A 324 17.51 6.83 -2.51
N GLU A 325 16.66 7.86 -2.54
CA GLU A 325 15.55 7.97 -3.47
C GLU A 325 16.00 8.10 -4.94
N ILE A 326 17.18 8.66 -5.19
CA ILE A 326 17.71 8.81 -6.55
C ILE A 326 18.07 7.44 -7.10
N GLU A 327 18.80 6.62 -6.33
CA GLU A 327 19.13 5.24 -6.72
C GLU A 327 17.85 4.40 -6.93
N ARG A 328 16.84 4.58 -6.05
CA ARG A 328 15.54 3.89 -6.20
C ARG A 328 14.88 4.21 -7.54
N VAL A 329 14.82 5.48 -7.91
CA VAL A 329 14.18 5.93 -9.16
C VAL A 329 15.01 5.48 -10.37
N ASP A 330 16.34 5.49 -10.28
CA ASP A 330 17.20 4.93 -11.33
C ASP A 330 16.92 3.44 -11.56
N ARG A 331 16.72 2.65 -10.50
CA ARG A 331 16.33 1.24 -10.62
C ARG A 331 14.96 1.04 -11.26
N VAL A 332 13.98 1.90 -10.97
CA VAL A 332 12.68 1.88 -11.65
C VAL A 332 12.88 2.10 -13.16
N ARG A 333 13.68 3.10 -13.52
CA ARG A 333 14.00 3.41 -14.92
C ARG A 333 14.75 2.27 -15.61
N GLU A 334 15.74 1.67 -14.95
CA GLU A 334 16.52 0.55 -15.48
C GLU A 334 15.68 -0.71 -15.69
N ARG A 335 14.66 -0.95 -14.85
CA ARG A 335 13.73 -2.08 -15.00
C ARG A 335 12.80 -1.94 -16.21
N SER A 336 12.42 -0.72 -16.58
CA SER A 336 11.47 -0.49 -17.67
C SER A 336 11.83 0.75 -18.50
N PRO A 337 13.00 0.74 -19.16
CA PRO A 337 13.60 1.95 -19.73
C PRO A 337 12.81 2.52 -20.93
N TRP A 338 12.03 1.70 -21.64
CA TRP A 338 11.19 2.14 -22.75
C TRP A 338 10.07 3.10 -22.34
N PHE A 339 9.65 3.12 -21.08
CA PHE A 339 8.68 4.11 -20.61
C PHE A 339 9.31 5.49 -20.37
N PHE A 340 10.64 5.57 -20.23
CA PHE A 340 11.36 6.80 -19.90
C PHE A 340 12.24 7.30 -21.05
N ASP A 341 12.55 6.44 -22.03
CA ASP A 341 13.37 6.76 -23.20
C ASP A 341 12.72 6.28 -24.50
N LYS A 342 12.20 7.25 -25.27
CA LYS A 342 11.56 7.03 -26.57
C LYS A 342 12.47 6.43 -27.65
N THR A 343 13.79 6.46 -27.45
CA THR A 343 14.73 5.83 -28.39
C THR A 343 14.72 4.31 -28.27
N ILE A 344 14.17 3.79 -27.17
CA ILE A 344 14.01 2.36 -26.90
C ILE A 344 12.64 1.93 -27.40
N SER A 345 12.62 1.25 -28.55
CA SER A 345 11.39 0.83 -29.24
C SER A 345 11.03 -0.64 -29.04
N GLN A 346 11.83 -1.38 -28.27
CA GLN A 346 11.60 -2.78 -27.93
C GLN A 346 11.56 -2.90 -26.40
N ALA A 347 10.42 -3.35 -25.89
CA ALA A 347 10.37 -3.89 -24.54
C ALA A 347 11.03 -5.27 -24.55
N ASP A 348 11.76 -5.63 -23.49
CA ASP A 348 12.20 -7.02 -23.33
C ASP A 348 10.95 -7.93 -23.31
N GLU A 349 10.99 -9.04 -24.05
CA GLU A 349 9.89 -10.02 -24.09
C GLU A 349 9.57 -10.61 -22.71
N ASP A 350 10.45 -10.41 -21.73
CA ASP A 350 10.31 -10.82 -20.33
C ASP A 350 9.37 -9.92 -19.49
N LEU A 351 8.71 -8.91 -20.07
CA LEU A 351 7.75 -8.02 -19.37
C LEU A 351 6.31 -8.10 -19.91
N TYR A 352 5.94 -9.20 -20.58
CA TYR A 352 4.54 -9.67 -20.46
C TYR A 352 4.31 -10.00 -19.00
N ILE A 353 3.25 -9.45 -18.38
CA ILE A 353 2.73 -9.76 -17.03
C ILE A 353 3.42 -11.02 -16.56
N THR A 354 4.55 -10.84 -15.88
CA THR A 354 5.39 -11.98 -15.60
C THR A 354 4.49 -12.87 -14.77
N GLU A 355 4.27 -14.09 -15.25
CA GLU A 355 4.31 -15.22 -14.34
C GLU A 355 5.72 -15.22 -13.75
N THR A 356 6.08 -14.16 -13.01
CA THR A 356 7.19 -14.13 -12.11
C THR A 356 6.79 -15.27 -11.20
N ALA A 357 7.49 -16.38 -11.34
CA ALA A 357 7.52 -17.38 -10.30
C ALA A 357 7.59 -16.58 -9.01
N GLU A 358 6.56 -16.69 -8.16
CA GLU A 358 6.61 -16.13 -6.81
C GLU A 358 8.03 -16.36 -6.34
N ALA A 359 8.73 -15.31 -5.89
CA ALA A 359 10.07 -15.45 -5.36
C ALA A 359 9.96 -16.50 -4.26
N MET A 360 10.28 -17.72 -4.64
CA MET A 360 9.81 -18.91 -3.98
C MET A 360 10.87 -19.10 -2.93
N ASP A 361 10.63 -18.50 -1.77
CA ASP A 361 11.53 -18.61 -0.62
C ASP A 361 11.93 -20.09 -0.51
N GLU A 362 13.21 -20.38 -0.70
CA GLU A 362 13.70 -21.75 -0.76
C GLU A 362 13.30 -22.51 0.51
N ASP A 363 13.14 -21.81 1.64
CA ASP A 363 12.64 -22.38 2.89
C ASP A 363 11.15 -22.69 2.84
N VAL A 364 10.32 -21.83 2.23
CA VAL A 364 8.88 -22.07 2.00
C VAL A 364 8.68 -23.22 1.03
N VAL A 365 9.45 -23.27 -0.07
CA VAL A 365 9.42 -24.37 -1.04
C VAL A 365 9.89 -25.66 -0.39
N ALA A 366 10.99 -25.62 0.36
CA ALA A 366 11.47 -26.79 1.11
C ALA A 366 10.44 -27.23 2.16
N GLN A 367 9.75 -26.32 2.82
CA GLN A 367 8.69 -26.65 3.77
C GLN A 367 7.45 -27.25 3.08
N ALA A 368 7.03 -26.70 1.95
CA ALA A 368 5.94 -27.25 1.13
C ALA A 368 6.28 -28.66 0.61
N ARG A 369 7.50 -28.84 0.06
CA ARG A 369 8.03 -30.15 -0.36
C ARG A 369 8.03 -31.15 0.80
N ARG A 370 8.52 -30.75 1.98
CA ARG A 370 8.49 -31.57 3.21
C ARG A 370 7.07 -31.97 3.62
N ARG A 371 6.09 -31.07 3.51
CA ARG A 371 4.68 -31.35 3.86
C ARG A 371 4.06 -32.44 2.97
N VAL A 372 4.46 -32.51 1.71
CA VAL A 372 4.02 -33.56 0.78
C VAL A 372 4.99 -34.76 0.71
N GLY A 373 5.95 -34.83 1.63
CA GLY A 373 6.86 -35.97 1.79
C GLY A 373 8.08 -35.99 0.87
N ILE A 374 8.30 -34.94 0.08
CA ILE A 374 9.44 -34.80 -0.82
C ILE A 374 10.62 -34.19 -0.03
N ARG A 375 11.68 -34.97 0.19
CA ARG A 375 12.90 -34.51 0.89
C ARG A 375 14.13 -34.49 -0.01
N SER A 376 14.09 -35.25 -1.09
CA SER A 376 15.15 -35.40 -2.08
C SER A 376 14.56 -35.65 -3.47
N GLU A 377 15.37 -35.48 -4.51
CA GLU A 377 14.97 -35.76 -5.90
C GLU A 377 14.59 -37.23 -6.11
N ALA A 378 15.22 -38.15 -5.37
CA ALA A 378 14.88 -39.58 -5.37
C ALA A 378 13.44 -39.87 -4.89
N ASP A 379 12.86 -38.99 -4.06
CA ASP A 379 11.46 -39.14 -3.61
C ASP A 379 10.44 -38.87 -4.73
N LEU A 380 10.89 -38.27 -5.83
CA LEU A 380 10.09 -37.98 -7.02
C LEU A 380 10.16 -39.08 -8.07
N GLU A 381 10.95 -40.14 -7.91
CA GLU A 381 11.02 -41.22 -8.89
C GLU A 381 9.76 -42.11 -8.85
N ASN A 382 9.19 -42.43 -10.02
CA ASN A 382 8.06 -43.35 -10.22
C ASN A 382 6.80 -43.00 -9.38
N LYS A 383 6.36 -41.76 -9.45
CA LYS A 383 5.19 -41.21 -8.73
C LYS A 383 4.09 -40.84 -9.70
N LYS A 384 2.85 -41.18 -9.34
CA LYS A 384 1.66 -40.63 -9.96
C LYS A 384 1.25 -39.34 -9.27
N VAL A 385 1.19 -38.27 -10.04
CA VAL A 385 0.92 -36.92 -9.55
C VAL A 385 -0.44 -36.45 -10.05
N LEU A 386 -1.24 -35.91 -9.13
CA LEU A 386 -2.49 -35.20 -9.38
C LEU A 386 -2.29 -33.73 -9.03
N VAL A 387 -2.42 -32.85 -10.01
CA VAL A 387 -2.43 -31.39 -9.83
C VAL A 387 -3.82 -30.86 -10.10
N VAL A 388 -4.34 -29.99 -9.23
CA VAL A 388 -5.71 -29.49 -9.35
C VAL A 388 -5.73 -28.01 -9.08
N ASP A 389 -6.16 -27.22 -10.06
CA ASP A 389 -6.47 -25.81 -9.89
C ASP A 389 -7.98 -25.62 -9.90
N PHE A 390 -8.56 -25.33 -8.74
CA PHE A 390 -9.96 -24.93 -8.64
C PHE A 390 -10.10 -23.44 -8.96
N GLY A 391 -10.33 -23.11 -10.23
CA GLY A 391 -10.62 -21.75 -10.69
C GLY A 391 -12.03 -21.28 -10.36
N SER A 392 -12.30 -19.97 -10.48
CA SER A 392 -13.62 -19.36 -10.25
C SER A 392 -14.71 -19.76 -11.23
N THR A 393 -14.31 -20.20 -12.44
CA THR A 393 -15.26 -20.61 -13.50
C THR A 393 -14.99 -22.05 -13.96
N PHE A 394 -13.72 -22.41 -14.13
CA PHE A 394 -13.30 -23.74 -14.56
C PHE A 394 -12.21 -24.28 -13.64
N SER A 395 -12.31 -25.56 -13.29
CA SER A 395 -11.28 -26.30 -12.59
C SER A 395 -10.42 -27.08 -13.58
N LYS A 396 -9.11 -27.04 -13.39
CA LYS A 396 -8.11 -27.72 -14.22
C LYS A 396 -7.57 -28.91 -13.44
N ILE A 397 -7.77 -30.12 -13.95
CA ILE A 397 -7.32 -31.37 -13.33
C ILE A 397 -6.23 -31.95 -14.22
N GLY A 398 -4.99 -31.92 -13.75
CA GLY A 398 -3.82 -32.46 -14.42
C GLY A 398 -3.34 -33.76 -13.76
N THR A 399 -2.96 -34.76 -14.55
CA THR A 399 -2.35 -36.00 -14.07
C THR A 399 -1.14 -36.39 -14.89
N PHE A 400 -0.07 -36.83 -14.23
CA PHE A 400 1.13 -37.35 -14.89
C PHE A 400 1.89 -38.35 -14.02
N ASP A 401 2.82 -39.08 -14.65
CA ASP A 401 3.76 -39.99 -13.98
C ASP A 401 5.18 -39.43 -14.11
N THR A 402 5.93 -39.37 -13.00
CA THR A 402 7.31 -38.89 -12.99
C THR A 402 8.31 -39.87 -13.59
N ALA A 403 7.93 -41.14 -13.81
CA ALA A 403 8.75 -42.12 -14.52
C ALA A 403 8.85 -41.85 -16.02
N ALA A 404 7.90 -41.10 -16.59
CA ALA A 404 7.84 -40.85 -18.01
C ALA A 404 8.73 -39.66 -18.40
N PRO A 405 9.56 -39.76 -19.46
CA PRO A 405 10.41 -38.65 -19.88
C PRO A 405 9.57 -37.43 -20.25
N PHE A 406 10.06 -36.25 -19.85
CA PHE A 406 9.38 -34.94 -20.02
C PHE A 406 9.06 -34.58 -21.49
N HIS A 407 9.57 -35.35 -22.46
CA HIS A 407 9.33 -35.20 -23.89
C HIS A 407 8.47 -36.33 -24.51
N GLY A 408 7.77 -37.11 -23.69
CA GLY A 408 6.89 -38.18 -24.17
C GLY A 408 5.94 -38.81 -23.15
N GLY A 409 5.93 -38.36 -21.89
CA GLY A 409 4.91 -38.74 -20.91
C GLY A 409 3.58 -38.01 -21.14
N GLU A 410 2.47 -38.75 -21.21
CA GLU A 410 1.13 -38.18 -21.38
C GLU A 410 0.70 -37.41 -20.12
N PHE A 411 1.10 -36.14 -20.01
CA PHE A 411 0.40 -35.19 -19.14
C PHE A 411 -1.04 -35.06 -19.64
N THR A 412 -1.99 -35.50 -18.83
CA THR A 412 -3.42 -35.38 -19.15
C THR A 412 -3.98 -34.20 -18.39
N LEU A 413 -4.54 -33.22 -19.11
CA LEU A 413 -5.21 -32.07 -18.53
C LEU A 413 -6.69 -32.07 -18.94
N ARG A 414 -7.58 -31.92 -17.95
CA ARG A 414 -9.02 -31.80 -18.17
C ARG A 414 -9.53 -30.52 -17.54
N TYR A 415 -10.37 -29.82 -18.28
CA TYR A 415 -11.08 -28.63 -17.84
C TYR A 415 -12.53 -29.00 -17.59
N VAL A 416 -13.03 -28.71 -16.40
CA VAL A 416 -14.43 -28.96 -16.02
C VAL A 416 -15.01 -27.71 -15.38
N PRO A 417 -16.32 -27.45 -15.52
CA PRO A 417 -16.97 -26.36 -14.81
C PRO A 417 -16.74 -26.46 -13.29
N THR A 418 -16.47 -25.33 -12.67
CA THR A 418 -16.35 -25.24 -11.21
C THR A 418 -17.74 -25.23 -10.59
N ILE A 419 -18.02 -26.24 -9.77
CA ILE A 419 -19.25 -26.35 -8.99
C ILE A 419 -18.91 -25.78 -7.62
N VAL A 420 -19.16 -24.48 -7.47
CA VAL A 420 -18.74 -23.68 -6.31
C VAL A 420 -19.39 -24.20 -5.02
N GLU A 421 -20.59 -24.77 -5.12
CA GLU A 421 -21.32 -25.35 -4.00
C GLU A 421 -20.56 -26.54 -3.37
N ASP A 422 -19.91 -27.36 -4.20
CA ASP A 422 -19.09 -28.50 -3.75
C ASP A 422 -17.99 -28.85 -4.78
N LEU A 423 -16.77 -28.39 -4.50
CA LEU A 423 -15.59 -28.61 -5.35
C LEU A 423 -15.27 -30.10 -5.58
N ARG A 424 -15.74 -31.00 -4.70
CA ARG A 424 -15.58 -32.45 -4.90
C ARG A 424 -16.32 -32.93 -6.15
N LEU A 425 -17.43 -32.28 -6.51
CA LEU A 425 -18.14 -32.58 -7.75
C LEU A 425 -17.29 -32.24 -8.97
N SER A 426 -16.63 -31.07 -8.98
CA SER A 426 -15.70 -30.70 -10.06
C SER A 426 -14.49 -31.64 -10.11
N LEU A 427 -13.92 -32.02 -8.98
CA LEU A 427 -12.82 -32.99 -8.97
C LEU A 427 -13.27 -34.37 -9.47
N ALA A 428 -14.43 -34.85 -9.03
CA ALA A 428 -15.01 -36.10 -9.50
C ALA A 428 -15.34 -36.05 -11.01
N ASP A 429 -15.78 -34.90 -11.52
CA ASP A 429 -16.01 -34.66 -12.95
C ASP A 429 -14.68 -34.78 -13.73
N GLY A 430 -13.65 -34.06 -13.27
CA GLY A 430 -12.32 -34.09 -13.88
C GLY A 430 -11.70 -35.49 -13.90
N LEU A 431 -11.93 -36.28 -12.84
CA LEU A 431 -11.50 -37.68 -12.74
C LEU A 431 -12.44 -38.67 -13.45
N GLY A 432 -13.57 -38.22 -14.01
CA GLY A 432 -14.52 -39.06 -14.76
C GLY A 432 -15.35 -40.01 -13.90
N ILE A 433 -15.53 -39.70 -12.61
CA ILE A 433 -16.20 -40.54 -11.60
C ILE A 433 -17.39 -39.84 -10.91
N LYS A 434 -17.80 -38.67 -11.42
CA LYS A 434 -18.94 -37.88 -10.90
C LYS A 434 -20.24 -38.68 -10.86
N GLU A 435 -20.64 -39.30 -11.96
CA GLU A 435 -21.88 -40.09 -12.03
C GLU A 435 -21.90 -41.25 -11.03
N GLU A 436 -20.73 -41.86 -10.75
CA GLU A 436 -20.63 -42.93 -9.76
C GLU A 436 -20.85 -42.40 -8.33
N CYS A 437 -20.27 -41.24 -8.00
CA CYS A 437 -20.46 -40.56 -6.71
C CYS A 437 -21.93 -40.16 -6.51
N GLU A 438 -22.54 -39.55 -7.54
CA GLU A 438 -23.95 -39.13 -7.49
C GLU A 438 -24.90 -40.32 -7.30
N ARG A 439 -24.65 -41.44 -7.99
CA ARG A 439 -25.48 -42.65 -7.88
C ARG A 439 -25.36 -43.33 -6.51
N ARG A 440 -24.18 -43.33 -5.89
CA ARG A 440 -23.98 -43.91 -4.55
C ARG A 440 -24.46 -42.98 -3.44
N GLY A 441 -24.43 -41.68 -3.67
CA GLY A 441 -24.70 -40.67 -2.63
C GLY A 441 -23.58 -40.56 -1.60
N ASP A 442 -22.38 -41.05 -1.90
CA ASP A 442 -21.19 -40.94 -1.05
C ASP A 442 -19.93 -40.63 -1.88
N TRP A 443 -18.84 -40.31 -1.17
CA TRP A 443 -17.55 -39.94 -1.77
C TRP A 443 -16.54 -41.08 -1.78
N GLU A 444 -16.95 -42.31 -1.51
CA GLU A 444 -16.05 -43.46 -1.55
C GLU A 444 -15.40 -43.67 -2.94
N PRO A 445 -16.12 -43.51 -4.07
CA PRO A 445 -15.50 -43.58 -5.40
C PRO A 445 -14.41 -42.54 -5.60
N LEU A 446 -14.63 -41.30 -5.14
CA LEU A 446 -13.64 -40.22 -5.22
C LEU A 446 -12.42 -40.52 -4.35
N ALA A 447 -12.62 -40.97 -3.12
CA ALA A 447 -11.53 -41.37 -2.23
C ALA A 447 -10.68 -42.49 -2.84
N ARG A 448 -11.32 -43.50 -3.43
CA ARG A 448 -10.67 -44.61 -4.13
C ARG A 448 -9.88 -44.14 -5.35
N GLU A 449 -10.42 -43.21 -6.13
CA GLU A 449 -9.74 -42.67 -7.31
C GLU A 449 -8.53 -41.82 -6.91
N MET A 450 -8.71 -40.94 -5.94
CA MET A 450 -7.62 -40.14 -5.38
C MET A 450 -6.53 -41.01 -4.75
N ALA A 451 -6.86 -42.18 -4.20
CA ALA A 451 -5.86 -43.09 -3.62
C ALA A 451 -4.85 -43.65 -4.64
N LYS A 452 -5.13 -43.55 -5.95
CA LYS A 452 -4.21 -43.98 -7.02
C LYS A 452 -3.03 -43.03 -7.24
N PHE A 453 -3.08 -41.81 -6.67
CA PHE A 453 -2.05 -40.79 -6.82
C PHE A 453 -1.21 -40.73 -5.55
N ASP A 454 0.11 -40.76 -5.74
CA ASP A 454 1.09 -40.65 -4.66
C ASP A 454 1.21 -39.20 -4.17
N ILE A 455 1.14 -38.24 -5.09
CA ILE A 455 1.27 -36.80 -4.82
C ILE A 455 0.01 -36.07 -5.29
N LYS A 456 -0.53 -35.19 -4.44
CA LYS A 456 -1.75 -34.44 -4.69
C LYS A 456 -1.49 -32.96 -4.37
N LEU A 457 -1.61 -32.11 -5.38
CA LEU A 457 -1.30 -30.68 -5.27
C LEU A 457 -2.53 -29.86 -5.68
N PRO A 458 -3.41 -29.53 -4.71
CA PRO A 458 -4.53 -28.62 -4.97
C PRO A 458 -4.13 -27.15 -4.77
N CYS A 459 -4.63 -26.27 -5.64
CA CYS A 459 -4.72 -24.83 -5.43
C CYS A 459 -6.15 -24.37 -5.75
N SER A 460 -6.60 -23.25 -5.17
CA SER A 460 -7.96 -22.75 -5.40
C SER A 460 -8.01 -21.23 -5.37
N SER A 461 -8.69 -20.66 -6.36
CA SER A 461 -9.16 -19.27 -6.41
C SER A 461 -10.70 -19.17 -6.40
N ALA A 462 -11.39 -20.31 -6.30
CA ALA A 462 -12.78 -20.46 -6.71
C ALA A 462 -13.85 -19.88 -5.77
N LYS A 463 -13.54 -19.56 -4.52
CA LYS A 463 -14.57 -19.58 -3.45
C LYS A 463 -14.69 -18.35 -2.56
N GLY A 464 -14.18 -17.20 -2.97
CA GLY A 464 -14.47 -15.93 -2.26
C GLY A 464 -13.98 -15.89 -0.80
N GLY A 465 -12.87 -16.59 -0.53
CA GLY A 465 -12.15 -16.58 0.74
C GLY A 465 -12.54 -17.71 1.70
N LEU A 466 -11.51 -18.29 2.34
CA LEU A 466 -11.61 -19.34 3.35
C LEU A 466 -12.45 -18.86 4.55
N LYS A 467 -13.57 -19.53 4.89
CA LYS A 467 -14.41 -19.22 6.04
C LYS A 467 -13.64 -19.46 7.34
N MET A 468 -13.35 -18.40 8.09
CA MET A 468 -12.55 -18.47 9.30
C MET A 468 -13.28 -17.87 10.50
N VAL A 469 -13.06 -18.44 11.67
CA VAL A 469 -13.40 -17.81 12.96
C VAL A 469 -12.10 -17.56 13.70
N THR A 470 -11.98 -16.41 14.37
CA THR A 470 -10.84 -16.10 15.24
C THR A 470 -11.23 -16.27 16.71
N VAL A 471 -10.30 -16.76 17.51
CA VAL A 471 -10.42 -16.86 18.97
C VAL A 471 -9.17 -16.24 19.58
N ALA A 472 -9.30 -15.03 20.10
CA ALA A 472 -8.20 -14.24 20.63
C ALA A 472 -8.24 -14.13 22.15
N LEU A 473 -7.14 -13.70 22.76
CA LEU A 473 -7.08 -13.49 24.21
C LEU A 473 -7.82 -12.21 24.62
N VAL A 474 -7.52 -11.12 23.92
CA VAL A 474 -8.15 -9.80 24.05
C VAL A 474 -8.42 -9.22 22.67
N LYS A 475 -9.43 -8.34 22.57
CA LYS A 475 -9.89 -7.76 21.31
C LYS A 475 -8.86 -6.85 20.66
N GLU A 476 -8.28 -5.96 21.46
CA GLU A 476 -7.56 -4.78 21.00
C GLU A 476 -6.22 -5.12 20.34
N GLU A 477 -5.57 -6.20 20.77
CA GLU A 477 -4.23 -6.60 20.28
C GLU A 477 -4.29 -7.93 19.54
N SER A 478 -4.46 -9.04 20.28
CA SER A 478 -4.48 -10.39 19.69
C SER A 478 -5.67 -10.61 18.77
N GLY A 479 -6.82 -9.97 19.05
CA GLY A 479 -8.03 -10.03 18.22
C GLY A 479 -7.84 -9.27 16.93
N PHE A 480 -7.38 -8.03 17.02
CA PHE A 480 -7.03 -7.22 15.85
C PHE A 480 -5.99 -7.91 14.96
N ALA A 481 -4.92 -8.44 15.54
CA ALA A 481 -3.88 -9.16 14.79
C ALA A 481 -4.41 -10.44 14.13
N ALA A 482 -5.26 -11.21 14.82
CA ALA A 482 -5.85 -12.44 14.28
C ALA A 482 -6.83 -12.14 13.14
N ASP A 483 -7.70 -11.14 13.31
CA ASP A 483 -8.68 -10.72 12.31
C ASP A 483 -7.95 -10.16 11.09
N LEU A 484 -6.93 -9.34 11.30
CA LEU A 484 -6.09 -8.80 10.23
C LEU A 484 -5.33 -9.92 9.50
N ALA A 485 -4.75 -10.89 10.21
CA ALA A 485 -4.08 -12.02 9.60
C ALA A 485 -5.03 -12.90 8.78
N ALA A 486 -6.25 -13.12 9.28
CA ALA A 486 -7.29 -13.85 8.55
C ALA A 486 -7.70 -13.10 7.26
N LEU A 487 -8.00 -11.80 7.38
CA LEU A 487 -8.43 -10.98 6.25
C LEU A 487 -7.32 -10.81 5.20
N THR A 488 -6.07 -10.60 5.63
CA THR A 488 -4.91 -10.49 4.72
C THR A 488 -4.55 -11.81 4.05
N ALA A 489 -4.83 -12.95 4.68
CA ALA A 489 -4.76 -14.27 4.05
C ALA A 489 -5.91 -14.55 3.07
N GLY A 490 -6.80 -13.58 2.82
CA GLY A 490 -7.95 -13.71 1.96
C GLY A 490 -9.08 -14.56 2.57
N ALA A 491 -9.13 -14.71 3.89
CA ALA A 491 -10.19 -15.45 4.58
C ALA A 491 -11.46 -14.61 4.70
N LYS A 492 -12.63 -15.26 4.63
CA LYS A 492 -13.91 -14.69 5.01
C LYS A 492 -14.11 -14.88 6.51
N LEU A 493 -13.86 -13.82 7.27
CA LEU A 493 -14.05 -13.83 8.72
C LEU A 493 -15.56 -13.90 9.04
N LEU A 494 -15.98 -15.01 9.64
CA LEU A 494 -17.39 -15.28 9.99
C LEU A 494 -17.77 -14.66 11.33
N ASN A 495 -16.86 -14.73 12.29
CA ASN A 495 -17.04 -14.22 13.64
C ASN A 495 -15.69 -14.17 14.38
N SER A 496 -15.63 -13.35 15.42
CA SER A 496 -14.45 -13.19 16.29
C SER A 496 -14.86 -13.39 17.75
N TYR A 497 -14.13 -14.23 18.46
CA TYR A 497 -14.33 -14.52 19.88
C TYR A 497 -13.12 -14.06 20.69
N GLU A 498 -13.34 -13.69 21.95
CA GLU A 498 -12.31 -13.19 22.86
C GLU A 498 -12.39 -13.87 24.23
N GLY A 499 -11.23 -13.98 24.89
CA GLY A 499 -11.10 -14.55 26.22
C GLY A 499 -11.32 -16.07 26.29
N ALA A 500 -11.70 -16.55 27.48
CA ALA A 500 -12.02 -17.95 27.71
C ALA A 500 -13.39 -18.30 27.13
N LEU A 501 -13.42 -19.21 26.16
CA LEU A 501 -14.64 -19.70 25.53
C LEU A 501 -15.52 -20.42 26.56
N THR A 502 -16.80 -20.15 26.48
CA THR A 502 -17.85 -20.95 27.13
C THR A 502 -18.21 -22.18 26.28
N GLU A 503 -18.84 -23.20 26.89
CA GLU A 503 -19.32 -24.37 26.14
C GLU A 503 -20.32 -23.96 25.04
N GLU A 504 -21.17 -22.97 25.31
CA GLU A 504 -22.16 -22.43 24.37
C GLU A 504 -21.50 -21.77 23.16
N GLN A 505 -20.45 -20.97 23.37
CA GLN A 505 -19.69 -20.35 22.27
C GLN A 505 -18.95 -21.40 21.45
N ALA A 506 -18.29 -22.37 22.10
CA ALA A 506 -17.59 -23.44 21.40
C ALA A 506 -18.56 -24.27 20.52
N LEU A 507 -19.77 -24.54 20.99
CA LEU A 507 -20.80 -25.22 20.21
C LEU A 507 -21.32 -24.34 19.06
N ALA A 508 -21.58 -23.05 19.32
CA ALA A 508 -22.04 -22.10 18.31
C ALA A 508 -21.05 -21.94 17.14
N ILE A 509 -19.74 -21.99 17.41
CA ILE A 509 -18.69 -21.99 16.37
C ILE A 509 -18.95 -23.14 15.38
N TYR A 510 -19.22 -24.35 15.86
CA TYR A 510 -19.41 -25.51 14.99
C TYR A 510 -20.81 -25.61 14.36
N GLU A 511 -21.86 -25.25 15.10
CA GLU A 511 -23.25 -25.43 14.65
C GLU A 511 -23.75 -24.25 13.81
N ARG A 512 -23.40 -23.02 14.19
CA ARG A 512 -23.91 -21.79 13.59
C ARG A 512 -22.91 -21.13 12.66
N ASP A 513 -21.70 -20.88 13.14
CA ASP A 513 -20.71 -20.11 12.36
C ASP A 513 -20.13 -21.01 11.25
N GLN A 514 -19.96 -22.31 11.51
CA GLN A 514 -19.52 -23.33 10.55
C GLN A 514 -18.23 -22.94 9.78
N PRO A 515 -17.13 -22.58 10.47
CA PRO A 515 -15.88 -22.23 9.81
C PRO A 515 -15.15 -23.44 9.24
N GLU A 516 -14.33 -23.20 8.22
CA GLU A 516 -13.38 -24.16 7.69
C GLU A 516 -12.09 -24.19 8.50
N ILE A 517 -11.69 -23.03 9.05
CA ILE A 517 -10.54 -22.89 9.95
C ILE A 517 -10.92 -22.06 11.17
N ILE A 518 -10.42 -22.46 12.34
CA ILE A 518 -10.47 -21.66 13.57
C ILE A 518 -9.04 -21.18 13.85
N LEU A 519 -8.81 -19.87 13.80
CA LEU A 519 -7.54 -19.24 14.11
C LEU A 519 -7.52 -18.85 15.59
N GLN A 520 -6.69 -19.53 16.37
CA GLN A 520 -6.50 -19.23 17.78
C GLN A 520 -5.25 -18.36 17.97
N ALA A 521 -5.41 -17.17 18.55
CA ALA A 521 -4.33 -16.20 18.74
C ALA A 521 -4.08 -15.93 20.24
N GLY A 522 -2.80 -15.94 20.63
CA GLY A 522 -2.34 -15.72 22.00
C GLY A 522 -1.74 -14.33 22.23
N GLY A 523 -1.38 -14.05 23.48
CA GLY A 523 -0.66 -12.83 23.87
C GLY A 523 0.83 -12.87 23.51
N VAL A 524 1.44 -11.69 23.40
CA VAL A 524 2.82 -11.50 22.91
C VAL A 524 3.90 -11.51 24.01
N ASP A 525 3.54 -11.44 25.29
CA ASP A 525 4.50 -11.25 26.39
C ASP A 525 4.73 -12.49 27.27
N PHE A 526 5.99 -12.80 27.57
CA PHE A 526 6.47 -13.78 28.57
C PHE A 526 5.77 -15.16 28.59
N GLY A 527 5.42 -15.69 27.41
CA GLY A 527 4.75 -17.00 27.26
C GLY A 527 3.23 -16.93 27.10
N GLY A 528 2.64 -15.72 27.14
CA GLY A 528 1.21 -15.47 26.99
C GLY A 528 0.35 -16.15 28.07
N ASP A 529 -0.96 -15.92 28.02
CA ASP A 529 -1.92 -16.65 28.86
C ASP A 529 -2.09 -18.10 28.34
N THR A 530 -1.23 -18.99 28.82
CA THR A 530 -1.26 -20.42 28.47
C THR A 530 -2.52 -21.11 29.00
N GLU A 531 -3.09 -20.64 30.12
CA GLU A 531 -4.25 -21.28 30.75
C GLU A 531 -5.48 -21.15 29.86
N THR A 532 -5.81 -19.92 29.45
CA THR A 532 -6.94 -19.64 28.57
C THR A 532 -6.77 -20.28 27.19
N GLN A 533 -5.54 -20.27 26.64
CA GLN A 533 -5.26 -20.88 25.34
C GLN A 533 -5.45 -22.41 25.36
N LEU A 534 -4.95 -23.08 26.40
CA LEU A 534 -5.16 -24.53 26.55
C LEU A 534 -6.62 -24.87 26.88
N HIS A 535 -7.31 -24.04 27.64
CA HIS A 535 -8.75 -24.17 27.89
C HIS A 535 -9.54 -24.13 26.58
N ASN A 536 -9.36 -23.08 25.78
CA ASN A 536 -10.04 -22.89 24.49
C ASN A 536 -9.75 -24.04 23.52
N ALA A 537 -8.48 -24.45 23.39
CA ALA A 537 -8.08 -25.55 22.53
C ALA A 537 -8.73 -26.89 22.94
N ARG A 538 -8.77 -27.20 24.25
CA ARG A 538 -9.44 -28.40 24.77
C ARG A 538 -10.94 -28.36 24.55
N LEU A 539 -11.55 -27.18 24.71
CA LEU A 539 -12.98 -27.00 24.54
C LEU A 539 -13.41 -27.19 23.08
N LEU A 540 -12.71 -26.54 22.15
CA LEU A 540 -12.89 -26.72 20.71
C LEU A 540 -12.70 -28.18 20.31
N ALA A 541 -11.64 -28.84 20.79
CA ALA A 541 -11.40 -30.26 20.53
C ALA A 541 -12.54 -31.16 21.05
N ARG A 542 -13.09 -30.87 22.24
CA ARG A 542 -14.20 -31.63 22.82
C ARG A 542 -15.49 -31.51 21.98
N PHE A 543 -15.78 -30.33 21.44
CA PHE A 543 -16.97 -30.07 20.63
C PHE A 543 -16.79 -30.29 19.13
N SER A 544 -15.57 -30.63 18.66
CA SER A 544 -15.27 -30.90 17.24
C SER A 544 -16.18 -31.92 16.56
N LYS A 545 -16.80 -32.84 17.31
CA LYS A 545 -17.78 -33.80 16.77
C LYS A 545 -19.09 -33.16 16.28
N ALA A 546 -19.40 -31.94 16.73
CA ALA A 546 -20.52 -31.15 16.26
C ALA A 546 -20.20 -30.42 14.94
N ALA A 547 -18.96 -30.48 14.45
CA ALA A 547 -18.59 -29.90 13.17
C ALA A 547 -19.44 -30.51 12.06
N THR A 548 -20.18 -29.66 11.36
CA THR A 548 -20.94 -30.01 10.17
C THR A 548 -20.27 -29.43 8.93
N TYR A 549 -20.72 -29.80 7.73
CA TYR A 549 -20.17 -29.24 6.50
C TYR A 549 -20.49 -27.75 6.43
N ALA A 550 -19.45 -26.91 6.23
CA ALA A 550 -19.59 -25.48 6.02
C ALA A 550 -20.42 -25.22 4.76
N ARG A 551 -21.72 -24.90 4.94
CA ARG A 551 -22.60 -24.52 3.83
C ARG A 551 -22.21 -23.14 3.35
N TYR A 552 -22.05 -22.96 2.04
CA TYR A 552 -21.69 -21.66 1.46
C TYR A 552 -22.87 -20.74 1.32
#